data_AF-A0A382B671-F1
#
_entry.id   AF-A0A382B671-F1
#
_cell.length_a   1.000
_cell.length_b   1.000
_cell.length_c   1.000
_cell.angle_alpha   90.00
_cell.angle_beta   90.00
_cell.angle_gamma   90.00
#
_symmetry.space_group_name_H-M   'P 1'
#
loop_
_entity.id
_entity.type
_entity.pdbx_description
1 polymer ?
#
loop_
_entity_poly.entity_id
_entity_poly.type
_entity_poly.pdbx_seq_one_letter_code
_entity_poly.pdbx_strand_id
1 'polypeptide(L)'
;MKNPTIITGFALLVFVCVLFNPVIFGDKTFGSPDSLSPHAGGIVLNKVQAETGEYPLWQPWVFIGMPTAEAFTNISSLYFPEYLFKIFFVPGMLIILAHLIFAGLGGFFLLNYIKCSPLSSFLGGSAFMMMPFMITMV
;
A
#
# COMPACT_ATOMS: atom_id res chain seq x y z
N MET A 1 -22.39 0.30 -22.37
CA MET A 1 -21.00 -0.20 -22.28
C MET A 1 -20.99 -1.41 -21.36
N LYS A 2 -20.53 -2.58 -21.81
CA LYS A 2 -20.92 -3.88 -21.22
C LYS A 2 -20.50 -4.14 -19.76
N ASN A 3 -19.51 -3.43 -19.21
CA ASN A 3 -19.29 -3.34 -17.75
C ASN A 3 -18.33 -2.17 -17.42
N PRO A 4 -18.81 -1.00 -16.95
CA PRO A 4 -17.95 0.16 -16.70
C PRO A 4 -16.88 -0.12 -15.63
N THR A 5 -17.18 -0.98 -14.65
CA THR A 5 -16.25 -1.36 -13.60
C THR A 5 -15.03 -2.11 -14.14
N ILE A 6 -15.23 -3.06 -15.07
CA ILE A 6 -14.11 -3.82 -15.65
C ILE A 6 -13.20 -2.90 -16.46
N ILE A 7 -13.79 -1.97 -17.22
CA ILE A 7 -13.04 -0.99 -18.00
C ILE A 7 -12.20 -0.10 -17.07
N THR A 8 -12.82 0.42 -15.99
CA THR A 8 -12.12 1.21 -14.98
C THR A 8 -10.99 0.42 -14.33
N GLY A 9 -11.24 -0.81 -13.89
CA GLY A 9 -10.19 -1.65 -13.27
C GLY A 9 -9.01 -1.89 -14.20
N PHE A 10 -9.26 -2.18 -15.47
CA PHE A 10 -8.20 -2.34 -16.46
C PHE A 10 -7.42 -1.04 -16.70
N ALA A 11 -8.12 0.11 -16.80
CA ALA A 11 -7.47 1.41 -16.97
C ALA A 11 -6.59 1.79 -15.77
N LEU A 12 -7.06 1.55 -14.54
CA LEU A 12 -6.29 1.78 -13.32
C LEU A 12 -5.04 0.89 -13.26
N LEU A 13 -5.17 -0.38 -13.66
CA LEU A 13 -4.03 -1.30 -13.78
C LEU A 13 -2.98 -0.77 -14.77
N VAL A 14 -3.42 -0.28 -15.94
CA VAL A 14 -2.52 0.33 -16.93
C VAL A 14 -1.80 1.54 -16.33
N PHE A 15 -2.50 2.42 -15.59
CA PHE A 15 -1.85 3.55 -14.91
C PHE A 15 -0.77 3.09 -13.93
N VAL A 16 -1.05 2.09 -13.11
CA VAL A 16 -0.06 1.52 -12.18
C VAL A 16 1.14 0.95 -12.94
N CYS A 17 0.91 0.15 -14.00
CA CYS A 17 2.00 -0.42 -14.80
C CYS A 17 2.87 0.64 -15.48
N VAL A 18 2.29 1.75 -15.92
CA VAL A 18 3.02 2.85 -16.56
C VAL A 18 3.79 3.67 -15.54
N LEU A 19 3.14 4.11 -14.45
CA LEU A 19 3.75 4.96 -13.43
C LEU A 19 4.85 4.23 -12.65
N PHE A 20 4.63 2.97 -12.33
CA PHE A 20 5.53 2.14 -11.53
C PHE A 20 6.30 1.13 -12.37
N ASN A 21 6.45 1.38 -13.67
CA ASN A 21 7.24 0.54 -14.58
C ASN A 21 8.65 0.21 -14.01
N PRO A 22 9.41 1.16 -13.44
CA PRO A 22 10.73 0.85 -12.89
C PRO A 22 10.69 -0.07 -11.67
N VAL A 23 9.60 -0.05 -10.91
CA VAL A 23 9.41 -0.89 -9.71
C VAL A 23 8.97 -2.30 -10.11
N ILE A 24 8.07 -2.40 -11.10
CA ILE A 24 7.50 -3.68 -11.54
C ILE A 24 8.49 -4.46 -12.42
N PHE A 25 9.23 -3.77 -13.30
CA PHE A 25 10.07 -4.40 -14.33
C PHE A 25 11.56 -4.06 -14.23
N GLY A 26 11.95 -3.13 -13.35
CA GLY A 26 13.31 -2.57 -13.31
C GLY A 26 14.06 -2.77 -11.99
N ASP A 27 13.60 -3.69 -11.14
CA ASP A 27 14.18 -4.01 -9.82
C ASP A 27 14.42 -2.79 -8.92
N LYS A 28 13.62 -1.73 -9.08
CA LYS A 28 13.69 -0.53 -8.23
C LYS A 28 12.71 -0.63 -7.07
N THR A 29 13.04 0.05 -5.99
CA THR A 29 12.17 0.23 -4.82
C THR A 29 11.96 1.71 -4.52
N PHE A 30 10.94 2.02 -3.71
CA PHE A 30 10.73 3.35 -3.17
C PHE A 30 11.87 3.72 -2.23
N GLY A 31 12.49 4.88 -2.47
CA GLY A 31 13.67 5.36 -1.75
C GLY A 31 13.46 6.68 -1.01
N SER A 32 12.22 7.02 -0.64
CA SER A 32 11.97 8.21 0.17
C SER A 32 12.49 7.97 1.60
N PRO A 33 12.94 9.00 2.33
CA PRO A 33 13.29 8.85 3.75
C PRO A 33 12.14 8.27 4.59
N ASP A 34 10.91 8.59 4.20
CA ASP A 34 9.67 8.13 4.82
C ASP A 34 9.39 6.64 4.55
N SER A 35 9.93 6.04 3.48
CA SER A 35 9.87 4.59 3.24
C SER A 35 11.07 3.85 3.85
N LEU A 36 12.26 4.45 3.80
CA LEU A 36 13.50 3.83 4.29
C LEU A 36 13.56 3.70 5.82
N SER A 37 13.12 4.73 6.55
CA SER A 37 13.22 4.74 8.01
C SER A 37 12.35 3.65 8.66
N PRO A 38 11.05 3.50 8.28
CA PRO A 38 10.21 2.40 8.77
C PRO A 38 10.71 1.03 8.30
N HIS A 39 11.26 0.93 7.08
CA HIS A 39 11.82 -0.32 6.57
C HIS A 39 13.01 -0.80 7.41
N ALA A 40 13.95 0.11 7.72
CA ALA A 40 15.10 -0.21 8.58
C ALA A 40 14.66 -0.64 9.99
N GLY A 41 13.69 0.07 10.58
CA GLY A 41 13.10 -0.33 11.86
C GLY A 41 12.43 -1.69 11.79
N GLY A 42 11.72 -1.98 10.70
CA GLY A 42 11.08 -3.27 10.42
C GLY A 42 12.06 -4.44 10.38
N ILE A 43 13.26 -4.27 9.79
CA ILE A 43 14.30 -5.33 9.78
C ILE A 43 14.68 -5.73 11.21
N VAL A 44 14.92 -4.76 12.08
CA VAL A 44 15.32 -5.01 13.48
C VAL A 44 14.18 -5.68 14.25
N LEU A 45 12.96 -5.17 14.12
CA LEU A 45 11.78 -5.68 14.81
C LEU A 45 11.43 -7.10 14.35
N ASN A 46 11.51 -7.38 13.05
CA ASN A 46 11.29 -8.72 12.50
C ASN A 46 12.34 -9.72 13.00
N LYS A 47 13.60 -9.28 13.15
CA LYS A 47 14.65 -10.13 13.73
C LYS A 47 14.34 -10.46 15.19
N VAL A 48 13.97 -9.47 16.01
CA VAL A 48 13.56 -9.70 17.40
C VAL A 48 12.39 -10.67 17.47
N GLN A 49 11.37 -10.48 16.63
CA GLN A 49 10.21 -11.37 16.58
C GLN A 49 10.58 -12.80 16.20
N ALA A 50 11.51 -12.99 15.27
CA ALA A 50 12.00 -14.31 14.88
C ALA A 50 12.80 -15.00 15.99
N GLU A 51 13.52 -14.23 16.82
CA GLU A 51 14.33 -14.75 17.93
C GLU A 51 13.49 -15.06 19.17
N THR A 52 12.49 -14.24 19.49
CA THR A 52 11.67 -14.38 20.71
C THR A 52 10.39 -15.18 20.47
N GLY A 53 9.91 -15.25 19.22
CA GLY A 53 8.58 -15.78 18.89
C GLY A 53 7.43 -14.83 19.24
N GLU A 54 7.72 -13.65 19.79
CA GLU A 54 6.72 -12.68 20.25
C GLU A 54 6.79 -11.38 19.44
N TYR A 55 5.64 -10.72 19.27
CA TYR A 55 5.62 -9.40 18.63
C TYR A 55 6.40 -8.38 19.49
N PRO A 56 7.37 -7.63 18.93
CA PRO A 56 8.16 -6.69 19.71
C PRO A 56 7.28 -5.51 20.14
N LEU A 57 7.04 -5.37 21.45
CA LEU A 57 6.11 -4.37 21.98
C LEU A 57 6.72 -2.97 22.11
N TRP A 58 8.05 -2.86 22.20
CA TRP A 58 8.75 -1.61 22.47
C TRP A 58 9.93 -1.41 21.51
N GLN A 59 10.09 -0.18 21.00
CA GLN A 59 11.27 0.24 20.25
C GLN A 59 11.99 1.37 20.99
N PRO A 60 13.31 1.28 21.25
CA PRO A 60 14.04 2.28 22.06
C PRO A 60 14.48 3.53 21.30
N TRP A 61 14.47 3.51 19.96
CA TRP A 61 15.11 4.56 19.14
C TRP A 61 14.21 5.75 18.78
N VAL A 62 12.89 5.64 18.92
CA VAL A 62 11.97 6.75 18.66
C VAL A 62 11.62 7.43 19.99
N PHE A 63 11.98 8.71 20.15
CA PHE A 63 11.69 9.54 21.33
C PHE A 63 12.06 8.89 22.69
N ILE A 64 13.23 8.24 22.80
CA ILE A 64 13.72 7.52 24.01
C ILE A 64 12.93 6.21 24.28
N GLY A 65 11.93 5.93 23.46
CA GLY A 65 11.22 4.69 23.43
C GLY A 65 9.74 4.91 23.22
N MET A 66 9.14 4.07 22.38
CA MET A 66 7.69 4.06 22.18
C MET A 66 7.17 2.64 21.97
N PRO A 67 5.88 2.39 22.29
CA PRO A 67 5.24 1.16 21.86
C PRO A 67 5.29 1.02 20.33
N THR A 68 5.67 -0.16 19.85
CA THR A 68 5.90 -0.42 18.41
C THR A 68 4.65 -0.13 17.57
N ALA A 69 3.49 -0.62 18.01
CA ALA A 69 2.21 -0.43 17.30
C ALA A 69 1.75 1.03 17.28
N GLU A 70 1.84 1.75 18.42
CA GLU A 70 1.43 3.16 18.55
C GLU A 70 2.32 4.10 17.74
N ALA A 71 3.58 3.72 17.53
CA ALA A 71 4.51 4.44 16.68
C ALA A 71 4.39 4.04 15.20
N PHE A 72 3.38 3.26 14.83
CA PHE A 72 3.11 2.79 13.47
C PHE A 72 4.30 2.07 12.80
N THR A 73 5.16 1.42 13.59
CA THR A 73 6.26 0.58 13.07
C THR A 73 5.88 -0.89 13.15
N ASN A 74 6.33 -1.68 12.16
CA ASN A 74 6.02 -3.12 12.03
C ASN A 74 4.53 -3.50 12.11
N ILE A 75 3.63 -2.56 11.79
CA ILE A 75 2.18 -2.78 11.79
C ILE A 75 1.74 -3.80 10.73
N SER A 76 2.56 -4.05 9.71
CA SER A 76 2.33 -5.10 8.72
C SER A 76 2.21 -6.47 9.37
N SER A 77 2.94 -6.73 10.46
CA SER A 77 2.83 -7.97 11.23
C SER A 77 1.50 -8.08 12.00
N LEU A 78 0.78 -6.99 12.18
CA LEU A 78 -0.56 -6.96 12.80
C LEU A 78 -1.69 -6.78 11.78
N TYR A 79 -1.37 -6.51 10.51
CA TYR A 79 -2.34 -6.25 9.46
C TYR A 79 -2.95 -7.55 8.95
N PHE A 80 -4.24 -7.80 9.24
CA PHE A 80 -4.89 -9.07 8.89
C PHE A 80 -4.75 -9.49 7.41
N PRO A 81 -4.94 -8.60 6.42
CA PRO A 81 -4.75 -8.98 5.01
C PRO A 81 -3.33 -9.41 4.66
N GLU A 82 -2.31 -8.97 5.40
CA GLU A 82 -0.91 -9.43 5.22
C GLU A 82 -0.80 -10.95 5.37
N TYR A 83 -1.54 -11.54 6.31
CA TYR A 83 -1.53 -12.99 6.53
C TYR A 83 -2.04 -13.75 5.31
N LEU A 84 -3.04 -13.22 4.60
CA LEU A 84 -3.54 -13.80 3.35
C LEU A 84 -2.47 -13.72 2.25
N PHE A 85 -1.82 -12.57 2.10
CA PHE A 85 -0.79 -12.39 1.07
C PHE A 85 0.45 -13.26 1.30
N LYS A 86 0.82 -13.48 2.56
CA LYS A 86 1.90 -14.41 2.94
C LYS A 86 1.61 -15.85 2.52
N ILE A 87 0.35 -16.31 2.60
CA ILE A 87 -0.06 -17.65 2.12
C ILE A 87 0.18 -17.79 0.61
N PHE A 88 -0.03 -16.73 -0.16
CA PHE A 88 0.13 -16.71 -1.60
C PHE A 88 1.53 -16.27 -2.07
N PHE A 89 2.48 -16.08 -1.15
CA PHE A 89 3.85 -15.64 -1.44
C PHE A 89 3.91 -14.35 -2.30
N VAL A 90 2.95 -13.44 -2.12
CA VAL A 90 2.89 -12.19 -2.89
C VAL A 90 3.96 -11.23 -2.35
N PRO A 91 4.87 -10.71 -3.18
CA PRO A 91 5.84 -9.70 -2.76
C PRO A 91 5.14 -8.46 -2.18
N GLY A 92 5.66 -7.93 -1.06
CA GLY A 92 5.09 -6.75 -0.39
C GLY A 92 4.91 -5.55 -1.33
N MET A 93 5.84 -5.35 -2.26
CA MET A 93 5.75 -4.31 -3.28
C MET A 93 4.49 -4.43 -4.15
N LEU A 94 4.13 -5.65 -4.57
CA LEU A 94 2.93 -5.90 -5.36
C LEU A 94 1.66 -5.70 -4.53
N ILE A 95 1.71 -5.98 -3.23
CA ILE A 95 0.61 -5.71 -2.30
C ILE A 95 0.33 -4.20 -2.29
N ILE A 96 1.36 -3.36 -2.15
CA ILE A 96 1.17 -1.89 -2.12
C ILE A 96 0.62 -1.38 -3.47
N LEU A 97 1.14 -1.86 -4.59
CA LEU A 97 0.61 -1.49 -5.91
C LEU A 97 -0.84 -1.94 -6.10
N ALA A 98 -1.23 -3.10 -5.56
CA ALA A 98 -2.62 -3.54 -5.56
C ALA A 98 -3.52 -2.64 -4.70
N HIS A 99 -3.03 -2.12 -3.56
CA HIS A 99 -3.78 -1.18 -2.73
C HIS A 99 -4.11 0.11 -3.48
N LEU A 100 -3.23 0.61 -4.35
CA LEU A 100 -3.53 1.77 -5.20
C LEU A 100 -4.72 1.49 -6.12
N ILE A 101 -4.78 0.32 -6.76
CA ILE A 101 -5.91 -0.08 -7.61
C ILE A 101 -7.20 -0.15 -6.78
N PHE A 102 -7.15 -0.72 -5.57
CA PHE A 102 -8.29 -0.75 -4.66
C PHE A 102 -8.74 0.66 -4.25
N ALA A 103 -7.81 1.58 -3.99
CA ALA A 103 -8.14 2.97 -3.69
C ALA A 103 -8.86 3.65 -4.87
N GLY A 104 -8.38 3.43 -6.10
CA GLY A 104 -9.01 3.96 -7.30
C GLY A 104 -10.40 3.38 -7.57
N LEU A 105 -10.56 2.06 -7.40
CA LEU A 105 -11.87 1.39 -7.51
C LEU A 105 -12.84 1.83 -6.42
N GLY A 106 -12.37 1.98 -5.18
CA GLY A 106 -13.15 2.51 -4.07
C GLY A 106 -13.69 3.90 -4.36
N GLY A 107 -12.82 4.80 -4.86
CA GLY A 107 -13.23 6.13 -5.31
C GLY A 107 -14.25 6.09 -6.45
N PHE A 108 -14.04 5.23 -7.45
CA PHE A 108 -15.00 5.03 -8.54
C PHE A 108 -16.37 4.56 -8.04
N PHE A 109 -16.42 3.56 -7.15
CA PHE A 109 -17.67 3.05 -6.60
C PHE A 109 -18.37 4.08 -5.72
N LEU A 110 -17.63 4.81 -4.89
CA LEU A 110 -18.17 5.89 -4.07
C LEU A 110 -18.82 6.97 -4.93
N LEU A 111 -18.13 7.42 -6.00
CA LEU A 111 -18.64 8.46 -6.90
C LEU A 111 -19.88 7.99 -7.68
N ASN A 112 -19.91 6.74 -8.11
CA ASN A 112 -21.11 6.16 -8.72
C ASN A 112 -22.26 6.05 -7.72
N TYR A 113 -21.97 5.69 -6.46
CA TYR A 113 -22.98 5.60 -5.40
C TYR A 113 -23.65 6.95 -5.13
N ILE A 114 -22.88 8.05 -5.14
CA ILE A 114 -23.42 9.42 -5.04
C ILE A 114 -23.93 9.98 -6.37
N LYS A 115 -24.11 9.13 -7.39
CA LYS A 115 -24.72 9.43 -8.69
C LYS A 115 -23.92 10.38 -9.59
N CYS A 116 -22.60 10.42 -9.47
CA CYS A 116 -21.75 11.09 -10.46
C CYS A 116 -21.79 10.34 -11.80
N SER A 117 -21.47 11.06 -12.89
CA SER A 117 -21.36 10.44 -14.22
C SER A 117 -20.22 9.40 -14.24
N PRO A 118 -20.31 8.32 -15.04
CA PRO A 118 -19.26 7.30 -15.09
C PRO A 118 -17.86 7.85 -15.39
N LEU A 119 -17.79 8.87 -16.25
CA LEU A 119 -16.53 9.55 -16.58
C LEU A 119 -15.99 10.33 -15.38
N SER A 120 -16.84 11.10 -14.70
CA SER A 120 -16.45 11.82 -13.47
C SER A 120 -16.01 10.87 -12.37
N SER A 121 -16.72 9.75 -12.19
CA SER A 121 -16.36 8.71 -11.22
C SER A 121 -15.00 8.07 -11.54
N PHE A 122 -14.73 7.79 -12.82
CA PHE A 122 -13.44 7.26 -13.27
C PHE A 122 -12.31 8.26 -13.01
N LEU A 123 -12.50 9.52 -13.41
CA LEU A 123 -11.48 10.55 -13.22
C LEU A 123 -11.21 10.82 -11.73
N GLY A 124 -12.26 10.87 -10.90
CA GLY A 124 -12.10 11.09 -9.47
C GLY A 124 -11.43 9.92 -8.74
N GLY A 125 -11.81 8.68 -9.06
CA GLY A 125 -11.13 7.49 -8.53
C GLY A 125 -9.65 7.43 -8.95
N SER A 126 -9.38 7.69 -10.23
CA SER A 126 -8.00 7.74 -10.74
C SER A 126 -7.18 8.84 -10.07
N ALA A 127 -7.75 10.04 -9.91
CA ALA A 127 -7.07 11.16 -9.25
C ALA A 127 -6.76 10.86 -7.77
N PHE A 128 -7.67 10.20 -7.05
CA PHE A 128 -7.44 9.79 -5.67
C PHE A 128 -6.30 8.77 -5.57
N MET A 129 -6.30 7.74 -6.44
CA MET A 129 -5.23 6.75 -6.52
C MET A 129 -3.86 7.38 -6.81
N MET A 130 -3.82 8.41 -7.66
CA MET A 130 -2.58 9.05 -8.10
C MET A 130 -2.20 10.29 -7.27
N MET A 131 -2.91 10.55 -6.17
CA MET A 131 -2.61 11.70 -5.32
C MET A 131 -1.17 11.61 -4.79
N PRO A 132 -0.37 12.69 -4.81
CA PRO A 132 1.03 12.63 -4.38
C PRO A 132 1.21 12.00 -3.00
N PHE A 133 0.34 12.35 -2.04
CA PHE A 133 0.32 11.76 -0.71
C PHE A 133 0.24 10.23 -0.72
N MET A 134 -0.60 9.65 -1.58
CA MET A 134 -0.76 8.19 -1.70
C MET A 134 0.45 7.51 -2.33
N ILE A 135 1.21 8.22 -3.16
CA ILE A 135 2.38 7.68 -3.87
C ILE A 135 3.65 7.82 -3.03
N THR A 136 3.80 8.93 -2.29
CA THR A 136 5.03 9.23 -1.55
C THR A 136 5.09 8.55 -0.18
N MET A 137 3.94 8.18 0.37
CA MET A 137 3.81 7.46 1.66
C MET A 137 3.77 5.94 1.48
N VAL A 138 4.33 5.46 0.36
CA VAL A 138 4.48 4.03 0.02
C VAL A 138 5.73 3.45 0.67
#